data_AF-X0YTV3-F1
#
_entry.id   AF-X0YTV3-F1
#
_cell.length_a   1.000
_cell.length_b   1.000
_cell.length_c   1.000
_cell.angle_alpha   90.00
_cell.angle_beta   90.00
_cell.angle_gamma   90.00
#
_symmetry.space_group_name_H-M   'P 1'
#
loop_
_entity.id
_entity.type
_entity.pdbx_description
1 polymer ?
#
loop_
_entity_poly.entity_id
_entity_poly.type
_entity_poly.pdbx_seq_one_letter_code
_entity_poly.pdbx_strand_id
1 'polypeptide(L)'
;MTTADKSIDERVRAAAQSAGYSPASMNTDVIPSTLVRMGLDEEADIFSWIVRAAFFHDKEAGKRFIEDPPGVLLRVTPKDPVQLDPYQVPPLRVRGTGRTELNLMGALNNLREAILKRHGALQAREMVTSVWLYEGYDAIQRDIDILGPNRDAIYLRTEPFILEDDPNEFVILYGINHAVSGKATYSSCSVYGEKVLNGVGAVASPQLVGTAEDYLPGHPEAKYLYVWKVSRSD
;
A
#
# COMPACT_ATOMS: atom_id res chain seq x y z
N MET A 1 1.37 12.07 17.65
CA MET A 1 0.08 12.59 18.11
C MET A 1 -0.80 12.73 16.89
N THR A 2 -1.96 12.10 16.88
CA THR A 2 -2.96 12.35 15.84
C THR A 2 -4.04 13.25 16.44
N THR A 3 -4.23 14.46 15.93
CA THR A 3 -5.06 15.49 16.58
C THR A 3 -5.56 16.54 15.58
N ALA A 4 -6.70 17.15 15.90
CA ALA A 4 -7.28 18.25 15.13
C ALA A 4 -6.89 19.64 15.65
N ASP A 5 -6.39 19.75 16.89
CA ASP A 5 -6.17 21.02 17.57
C ASP A 5 -4.68 21.23 17.91
N LYS A 6 -4.16 22.41 17.55
CA LYS A 6 -2.75 22.80 17.73
C LYS A 6 -2.40 22.97 19.20
N SER A 7 -3.26 23.67 19.95
CA SER A 7 -3.01 23.94 21.36
C SER A 7 -2.97 22.65 22.18
N ILE A 8 -3.80 21.67 21.81
CA ILE A 8 -3.78 20.33 22.42
C ILE A 8 -2.52 19.56 22.01
N ASP A 9 -2.11 19.61 20.74
CA ASP A 9 -0.85 18.99 20.29
C ASP A 9 0.34 19.50 21.11
N GLU A 10 0.48 20.83 21.22
CA GLU A 10 1.57 21.48 21.95
C GLU A 10 1.61 21.08 23.43
N ARG A 11 0.46 21.04 24.09
CA ARG A 11 0.35 20.61 25.49
C ARG A 11 0.76 19.15 25.68
N VAL A 12 0.30 18.25 24.80
CA VAL A 12 0.66 16.83 24.85
C VAL A 12 2.15 16.64 24.58
N ARG A 13 2.74 17.38 23.62
CA ARG A 13 4.18 17.36 23.36
C ARG A 13 4.99 17.86 24.55
N ALA A 14 4.59 18.97 25.18
CA ALA A 14 5.27 19.50 26.36
C ALA A 14 5.23 18.50 27.53
N ALA A 15 4.10 17.81 27.73
CA ALA A 15 3.99 16.75 28.73
C ALA A 15 4.91 15.56 28.41
N ALA A 16 4.94 15.11 27.14
CA ALA A 16 5.83 14.03 26.72
C ALA A 16 7.31 14.41 26.88
N GLN A 17 7.69 15.65 26.56
CA GLN A 17 9.07 16.14 26.76
C GLN A 17 9.44 16.15 28.25
N SER A 18 8.52 16.61 29.09
CA SER A 18 8.71 16.62 30.55
C SER A 18 8.83 15.21 31.13
N ALA A 19 8.24 14.21 30.49
CA ALA A 19 8.39 12.79 30.82
C ALA A 19 9.68 12.14 30.26
N GLY A 20 10.53 12.92 29.57
CA GLY A 20 11.82 12.45 29.04
C GLY A 20 11.80 11.92 27.61
N TYR A 21 10.67 12.02 26.90
CA TYR A 21 10.63 11.65 25.48
C TYR A 21 11.32 12.72 24.62
N SER A 22 12.12 12.28 23.66
CA SER A 22 12.82 13.18 22.74
C SER A 22 11.82 13.91 21.81
N PRO A 23 11.93 15.24 21.63
CA PRO A 23 11.14 15.95 20.63
C PRO A 23 11.29 15.39 19.21
N ALA A 24 12.47 14.82 18.89
CA ALA A 24 12.76 14.25 17.59
C ALA A 24 11.99 12.96 17.27
N SER A 25 11.45 12.27 18.28
CA SER A 25 10.58 11.09 18.09
C SER A 25 9.09 11.43 18.10
N MET A 26 8.72 12.71 18.22
CA MET A 26 7.34 13.17 18.27
C MET A 26 6.86 13.63 16.90
N ASN A 27 6.00 12.84 16.27
CA ASN A 27 5.34 13.18 15.01
C ASN A 27 3.94 13.74 15.25
N THR A 28 3.55 14.77 14.51
CA THR A 28 2.16 15.26 14.49
C THR A 28 1.50 14.79 13.20
N ASP A 29 0.37 14.14 13.36
CA ASP A 29 -0.54 13.69 12.31
C ASP A 29 -1.83 14.50 12.46
N VAL A 30 -2.14 15.30 11.44
CA VAL A 30 -3.19 16.32 11.54
C VAL A 30 -4.51 15.73 11.07
N ILE A 31 -5.54 15.82 11.90
CA ILE A 31 -6.94 15.60 11.50
C ILE A 31 -7.58 16.96 11.17
N PRO A 32 -7.87 17.29 9.90
CA PRO A 32 -8.51 18.56 9.60
C PRO A 32 -9.99 18.50 9.99
N SER A 33 -10.37 19.13 11.12
CA SER A 33 -11.74 19.08 11.64
C SER A 33 -12.80 19.71 10.72
N THR A 34 -12.39 20.38 9.64
CA THR A 34 -13.30 20.88 8.59
C THR A 34 -13.73 19.79 7.62
N LEU A 35 -13.07 18.62 7.61
CA LEU A 35 -13.34 17.51 6.70
C LEU A 35 -14.02 16.31 7.39
N VAL A 36 -14.09 16.31 8.72
CA VAL A 36 -14.58 15.19 9.52
C VAL A 36 -15.38 15.68 10.72
N ARG A 37 -16.28 14.85 11.22
CA ARG A 37 -17.08 15.08 12.43
C ARG A 37 -16.33 14.52 13.63
N MET A 38 -15.62 15.40 14.33
CA MET A 38 -14.97 15.06 15.60
C MET A 38 -16.02 14.88 16.69
N GLY A 39 -15.87 13.88 17.57
CA GLY A 39 -16.78 13.70 18.69
C GLY A 39 -16.76 12.27 19.24
N LEU A 40 -17.74 11.99 20.10
CA LEU A 40 -18.03 10.65 20.64
C LEU A 40 -19.53 10.33 20.59
N ASP A 41 -20.32 11.19 19.94
CA ASP A 41 -21.74 10.93 19.71
C ASP A 41 -21.94 10.02 18.50
N GLU A 42 -23.19 9.63 18.25
CA GLU A 42 -23.57 8.70 17.19
C GLU A 42 -23.37 9.26 15.78
N GLU A 43 -23.20 10.57 15.64
CA GLU A 43 -22.98 11.25 14.35
C GLU A 43 -21.49 11.54 14.08
N ALA A 44 -20.61 11.22 15.04
CA ALA A 44 -19.17 11.40 14.93
C ALA A 44 -18.53 10.36 14.01
N ASP A 45 -17.49 10.77 13.30
CA ASP A 45 -16.73 9.89 12.42
C ASP A 45 -15.89 8.90 13.22
N ILE A 46 -15.74 7.69 12.68
CA ILE A 46 -14.87 6.65 13.23
C ILE A 46 -13.46 6.81 12.66
N PHE A 47 -12.49 6.95 13.56
CA PHE A 47 -11.07 6.98 13.20
C PHE A 47 -10.43 5.62 13.46
N SER A 48 -9.67 5.13 12.48
CA SER A 48 -8.92 3.88 12.57
C SER A 48 -7.44 4.14 12.30
N TRP A 49 -6.58 3.53 13.11
CA TRP A 49 -5.13 3.58 12.95
C TRP A 49 -4.62 2.18 12.65
N ILE A 50 -3.97 2.04 11.50
CA ILE A 50 -3.41 0.78 11.04
C ILE A 50 -1.90 0.98 10.88
N VAL A 51 -1.12 0.30 11.70
CA VAL A 51 0.35 0.26 11.56
C VAL A 51 0.71 -0.99 10.78
N ARG A 52 1.32 -0.81 9.60
CA ARG A 52 1.85 -1.91 8.78
C ARG A 52 3.37 -1.87 8.84
N ALA A 53 3.96 -2.98 9.26
CA ALA A 53 5.40 -3.15 9.28
C ALA A 53 5.79 -4.31 8.34
N ALA A 54 6.81 -4.08 7.52
CA ALA A 54 7.35 -5.05 6.59
C ALA A 54 8.86 -4.84 6.43
N PHE A 55 9.56 -5.84 5.89
CA PHE A 55 10.99 -5.79 5.55
C PHE A 55 11.90 -5.40 6.71
N PHE A 56 11.71 -6.05 7.87
CA PHE A 56 12.60 -5.88 9.00
C PHE A 56 14.03 -6.27 8.63
N HIS A 57 14.97 -5.34 8.82
CA HIS A 57 16.40 -5.59 8.62
C HIS A 57 16.90 -6.69 9.57
N ASP A 58 16.49 -6.62 10.83
CA ASP A 58 16.66 -7.70 11.81
C ASP A 58 15.35 -8.51 11.89
N LYS A 59 15.39 -9.73 11.32
CA LYS A 59 14.21 -10.60 11.24
C LYS A 59 13.71 -11.05 12.61
N GLU A 60 14.60 -11.29 13.57
CA GLU A 60 14.21 -11.73 14.91
C GLU A 60 13.65 -10.58 15.73
N ALA A 61 14.21 -9.37 15.61
CA ALA A 61 13.58 -8.16 16.17
C ALA A 61 12.21 -7.90 15.53
N GLY A 62 12.09 -8.09 14.21
CA GLY A 62 10.82 -7.97 13.49
C GLY A 62 9.77 -8.96 13.97
N LYS A 63 10.15 -10.24 14.13
CA LYS A 63 9.28 -11.27 14.67
C LYS A 63 8.76 -10.88 16.06
N ARG A 64 9.65 -10.45 16.97
CA ARG A 64 9.25 -9.97 18.30
C ARG A 64 8.30 -8.78 18.24
N PHE A 65 8.55 -7.81 17.34
CA PHE A 65 7.66 -6.66 17.16
C PHE A 65 6.25 -7.07 16.70
N ILE A 66 6.13 -8.10 15.86
CA ILE A 66 4.83 -8.59 15.39
C ILE A 66 4.13 -9.42 16.47
N GLU A 67 4.86 -10.24 17.21
CA GLU A 67 4.31 -11.09 18.28
C GLU A 67 3.91 -10.30 19.53
N ASP A 68 4.66 -9.24 19.86
CA ASP A 68 4.43 -8.37 21.01
C ASP A 68 4.68 -6.90 20.61
N PRO A 69 3.71 -6.24 19.94
CA PRO A 69 3.88 -4.87 19.49
C PRO A 69 3.95 -3.91 20.69
N PRO A 70 5.03 -3.12 20.85
CA PRO A 70 5.27 -2.30 22.04
C PRO A 70 4.42 -1.01 22.10
N GLY A 71 3.30 -0.97 21.38
CA GLY A 71 2.47 0.22 21.21
C GLY A 71 1.46 0.40 22.34
N VAL A 72 1.32 1.63 22.83
CA VAL A 72 0.22 2.03 23.72
C VAL A 72 -0.59 3.11 23.03
N LEU A 73 -1.90 2.90 22.93
CA LEU A 73 -2.84 3.92 22.44
C LEU A 73 -3.41 4.70 23.62
N LEU A 74 -3.17 6.01 23.62
CA LEU A 74 -3.72 6.92 24.63
C LEU A 74 -4.70 7.88 23.96
N ARG A 75 -5.96 7.89 24.41
CA ARG A 75 -6.91 8.95 24.10
C ARG A 75 -6.84 10.00 25.20
N VAL A 76 -6.34 11.18 24.86
CA VAL A 76 -6.18 12.28 25.82
C VAL A 76 -7.31 13.28 25.64
N THR A 77 -8.04 13.57 26.71
CA THR A 77 -9.11 14.56 26.73
C THR A 77 -8.78 15.63 27.78
N PRO A 78 -8.80 16.93 27.43
CA PRO A 78 -8.68 17.99 28.42
C PRO A 78 -9.75 17.87 29.50
N LYS A 79 -9.38 18.11 30.77
CA LYS A 79 -10.34 18.05 31.90
C LYS A 79 -11.37 19.18 31.82
N ASP A 80 -10.89 20.37 31.47
CA ASP A 80 -11.70 21.57 31.34
C ASP A 80 -11.89 21.91 29.85
N PRO A 81 -13.03 22.51 29.47
CA PRO A 81 -13.21 23.05 28.13
C PRO A 81 -12.07 23.99 27.74
N VAL A 82 -11.61 23.87 26.51
CA VAL A 82 -10.56 24.72 25.95
C VAL A 82 -11.11 25.55 24.80
N GLN A 83 -10.53 26.73 24.59
CA GLN A 83 -10.73 27.45 23.34
C GLN A 83 -10.08 26.64 22.22
N LEU A 84 -10.84 26.35 21.16
CA LEU A 84 -10.35 25.59 20.01
C LEU A 84 -9.38 26.43 19.16
N ASP A 85 -8.28 25.82 18.75
CA ASP A 85 -7.31 26.29 17.75
C ASP A 85 -7.04 25.16 16.72
N PRO A 86 -7.97 24.94 15.77
CA PRO A 86 -7.88 23.84 14.84
C PRO A 86 -6.73 24.01 13.84
N TYR A 87 -6.12 22.89 13.43
CA TYR A 87 -5.26 22.86 12.27
C TYR A 87 -6.04 23.19 10.99
N GLN A 88 -5.38 23.90 10.07
CA GLN A 88 -5.86 24.00 8.69
C GLN A 88 -5.65 22.67 7.97
N VAL A 89 -6.38 22.46 6.87
CA VAL A 89 -6.16 21.32 5.97
C VAL A 89 -4.71 21.35 5.48
N PRO A 90 -3.89 20.32 5.75
CA PRO A 90 -2.51 20.27 5.27
C PRO A 90 -2.48 20.23 3.74
N PRO A 91 -1.47 20.85 3.11
CA PRO A 91 -1.24 20.69 1.68
C PRO A 91 -0.93 19.22 1.37
N LEU A 92 -1.40 18.75 0.22
CA LEU A 92 -1.11 17.41 -0.25
C LEU A 92 0.39 17.24 -0.52
N ARG A 93 0.94 16.10 -0.12
CA ARG A 93 2.31 15.73 -0.52
C ARG A 93 2.39 15.61 -2.04
N VAL A 94 3.50 16.08 -2.60
CA VAL A 94 3.81 15.94 -4.03
C VAL A 94 3.90 14.45 -4.36
N ARG A 95 3.18 14.02 -5.39
CA ARG A 95 3.12 12.62 -5.79
C ARG A 95 4.19 12.32 -6.84
N GLY A 96 4.96 11.26 -6.59
CA GLY A 96 5.96 10.75 -7.53
C GLY A 96 7.21 11.63 -7.65
N THR A 97 8.17 11.12 -8.42
CA THR A 97 9.52 11.72 -8.58
C THR A 97 9.78 12.28 -9.98
N GLY A 98 8.78 12.24 -10.87
CA GLY A 98 8.95 12.54 -12.30
C GLY A 98 9.74 11.50 -13.10
N ARG A 99 10.30 10.47 -12.46
CA ARG A 99 10.99 9.37 -13.15
C ARG A 99 10.00 8.46 -13.86
N THR A 100 10.38 7.93 -15.02
CA THR A 100 9.57 6.99 -15.79
C THR A 100 10.33 5.67 -15.99
N GLU A 101 9.60 4.60 -16.26
CA GLU A 101 10.14 3.29 -16.63
C GLU A 101 9.75 2.92 -18.07
N LEU A 102 9.27 3.88 -18.86
CA LEU A 102 8.84 3.65 -20.24
C LEU A 102 9.95 3.11 -21.15
N ASN A 103 11.22 3.31 -20.78
CA ASN A 103 12.35 2.70 -21.47
C ASN A 103 12.36 1.16 -21.36
N LEU A 104 11.72 0.57 -20.34
CA LEU A 104 11.63 -0.88 -20.14
C LEU A 104 10.47 -1.53 -20.91
N MET A 105 9.62 -0.75 -21.60
CA MET A 105 8.46 -1.28 -22.32
C MET A 105 8.84 -2.26 -23.44
N GLY A 106 10.02 -2.07 -24.07
CA GLY A 106 10.54 -3.03 -25.05
C GLY A 106 10.81 -4.40 -24.42
N ALA A 107 11.53 -4.45 -23.30
CA ALA A 107 11.77 -5.69 -22.57
C ALA A 107 10.49 -6.33 -22.03
N LEU A 108 9.55 -5.52 -21.57
CA LEU A 108 8.25 -6.00 -21.09
C LEU A 108 7.45 -6.67 -22.23
N ASN A 109 7.48 -6.10 -23.44
CA ASN A 109 6.87 -6.73 -24.62
C ASN A 109 7.57 -8.04 -25.00
N ASN A 110 8.91 -8.09 -24.96
CA ASN A 110 9.66 -9.33 -25.17
C ASN A 110 9.25 -10.40 -24.15
N LEU A 111 9.09 -10.02 -22.87
CA LEU A 111 8.67 -10.92 -21.80
C LEU A 111 7.25 -11.47 -22.09
N ARG A 112 6.32 -10.59 -22.47
CA ARG A 112 4.97 -10.98 -22.87
C ARG A 112 4.98 -12.03 -23.98
N GLU A 113 5.74 -11.78 -25.05
CA GLU A 113 5.85 -12.72 -26.18
C GLU A 113 6.45 -14.05 -25.75
N ALA A 114 7.47 -14.03 -24.89
CA ALA A 114 8.10 -15.24 -24.35
C ALA A 114 7.12 -16.08 -23.50
N ILE A 115 6.30 -15.42 -22.66
CA ILE A 115 5.25 -16.08 -21.87
C ILE A 115 4.22 -16.75 -22.79
N LEU A 116 3.69 -16.00 -23.77
CA LEU A 116 2.70 -16.54 -24.72
C LEU A 116 3.27 -17.70 -25.53
N LYS A 117 4.53 -17.62 -25.96
CA LYS A 117 5.20 -18.71 -26.66
C LYS A 117 5.35 -19.95 -25.80
N ARG A 118 5.74 -19.80 -24.52
CA ARG A 118 5.90 -20.92 -23.56
C ARG A 118 4.59 -21.67 -23.36
N HIS A 119 3.47 -20.96 -23.33
CA HIS A 119 2.14 -21.51 -23.11
C HIS A 119 1.29 -21.59 -24.38
N GLY A 120 1.91 -21.62 -25.57
CA GLY A 120 1.20 -21.53 -26.85
C GLY A 120 0.26 -22.70 -27.19
N ALA A 121 0.28 -23.77 -26.39
CA ALA A 121 -0.69 -24.87 -26.48
C ALA A 121 -2.04 -24.53 -25.81
N LEU A 122 -2.10 -23.44 -25.03
CA LEU A 122 -3.28 -22.99 -24.30
C LEU A 122 -3.87 -21.74 -24.95
N GLN A 123 -5.14 -21.47 -24.65
CA GLN A 123 -5.76 -20.20 -25.01
C GLN A 123 -5.38 -19.13 -24.01
N ALA A 124 -4.83 -18.02 -24.49
CA ALA A 124 -4.50 -16.87 -23.65
C ALA A 124 -5.48 -15.72 -23.86
N ARG A 125 -5.88 -15.07 -22.75
CA ARG A 125 -6.61 -13.80 -22.74
C ARG A 125 -5.82 -12.80 -21.91
N GLU A 126 -5.47 -11.66 -22.50
CA GLU A 126 -4.85 -10.56 -21.74
C GLU A 126 -5.93 -9.83 -20.92
N MET A 127 -5.63 -9.57 -19.65
CA MET A 127 -6.50 -8.81 -18.76
C MET A 127 -6.03 -7.35 -18.70
N VAL A 128 -6.98 -6.43 -18.57
CA VAL A 128 -6.66 -5.00 -18.58
C VAL A 128 -6.51 -4.50 -17.16
N THR A 129 -5.35 -3.95 -16.85
CA THR A 129 -5.11 -3.31 -15.56
C THR A 129 -5.63 -1.88 -15.56
N SER A 130 -6.34 -1.50 -14.49
CA SER A 130 -6.89 -0.16 -14.28
C SER A 130 -6.62 0.33 -12.86
N VAL A 131 -6.74 1.64 -12.64
CA VAL A 131 -6.65 2.23 -11.29
C VAL A 131 -7.83 1.73 -10.47
N TRP A 132 -7.53 1.16 -9.31
CA TRP A 132 -8.54 0.60 -8.41
C TRP A 132 -9.09 1.65 -7.45
N LEU A 133 -8.20 2.32 -6.71
CA LEU A 133 -8.57 3.21 -5.61
C LEU A 133 -8.22 4.65 -5.97
N TYR A 134 -9.17 5.55 -5.73
CA TYR A 134 -9.02 6.98 -5.94
C TYR A 134 -8.32 7.66 -4.75
N GLU A 135 -8.13 8.98 -4.83
CA GLU A 135 -7.45 9.76 -3.78
C GLU A 135 -8.33 9.96 -2.55
N GLY A 136 -7.72 9.96 -1.36
CA GLY A 136 -8.40 10.10 -0.06
C GLY A 136 -9.39 11.27 0.03
N TYR A 137 -8.95 12.47 -0.35
CA TYR A 137 -9.80 13.66 -0.28
C TYR A 137 -10.94 13.66 -1.30
N ASP A 138 -10.78 12.99 -2.45
CA ASP A 138 -11.89 12.82 -3.41
C ASP A 138 -12.97 11.93 -2.81
N ALA A 139 -12.57 10.83 -2.17
CA ALA A 139 -13.50 9.93 -1.51
C ALA A 139 -14.25 10.54 -0.33
N ILE A 140 -13.56 11.31 0.53
CA ILE A 140 -14.20 12.04 1.63
C ILE A 140 -15.26 13.01 1.09
N GLN A 141 -14.96 13.75 0.02
CA GLN A 141 -15.91 14.71 -0.56
C GLN A 141 -17.10 14.05 -1.25
N ARG A 142 -16.91 12.86 -1.81
CA ARG A 142 -17.93 12.12 -2.55
C ARG A 142 -18.69 11.11 -1.69
N ASP A 143 -18.28 10.93 -0.44
CA ASP A 143 -18.79 9.93 0.50
C ASP A 143 -18.76 8.51 -0.11
N ILE A 144 -17.59 8.11 -0.61
CA ILE A 144 -17.37 6.77 -1.19
C ILE A 144 -16.29 6.00 -0.42
N ASP A 145 -16.52 4.70 -0.23
CA ASP A 145 -15.50 3.81 0.34
C ASP A 145 -14.44 3.46 -0.70
N ILE A 146 -13.18 3.76 -0.37
CA ILE A 146 -12.00 3.44 -1.17
C ILE A 146 -10.98 2.61 -0.38
N LEU A 147 -11.39 1.92 0.68
CA LEU A 147 -10.59 0.95 1.44
C LEU A 147 -9.34 1.52 2.13
N GLY A 148 -9.32 2.83 2.39
CA GLY A 148 -8.24 3.54 3.07
C GLY A 148 -6.90 3.51 2.32
N PRO A 149 -6.80 4.07 1.10
CA PRO A 149 -5.56 4.10 0.37
C PRO A 149 -4.64 5.20 0.89
N ASN A 150 -3.35 5.02 0.65
CA ASN A 150 -2.33 6.02 0.96
C ASN A 150 -1.98 6.78 -0.32
N ARG A 151 -1.82 8.10 -0.22
CA ARG A 151 -1.51 8.98 -1.36
C ARG A 151 -0.18 8.64 -2.06
N ASP A 152 0.76 8.07 -1.32
CA ASP A 152 2.08 7.65 -1.83
C ASP A 152 2.07 6.28 -2.50
N ALA A 153 0.91 5.61 -2.58
CA ALA A 153 0.74 4.33 -3.26
C ALA A 153 -0.04 4.48 -4.58
N ILE A 154 0.10 3.47 -5.44
CA ILE A 154 -0.76 3.28 -6.63
C ILE A 154 -1.41 1.91 -6.47
N TYR A 155 -2.74 1.88 -6.51
CA TYR A 155 -3.50 0.64 -6.45
C TYR A 155 -4.06 0.34 -7.82
N LEU A 156 -3.65 -0.80 -8.38
CA LEU A 156 -4.06 -1.27 -9.68
C LEU A 156 -4.78 -2.61 -9.53
N ARG A 157 -5.80 -2.84 -10.35
CA ARG A 157 -6.50 -4.12 -10.44
C ARG A 157 -6.87 -4.46 -11.88
N THR A 158 -7.04 -5.75 -12.15
CA THR A 158 -7.69 -6.22 -13.37
C THR A 158 -9.21 -6.28 -13.18
N GLU A 159 -9.94 -6.63 -14.24
CA GLU A 159 -11.28 -7.18 -14.08
C GLU A 159 -11.27 -8.48 -13.25
N PRO A 160 -12.38 -8.85 -12.59
CA PRO A 160 -12.50 -10.14 -11.93
C PRO A 160 -12.42 -11.29 -12.94
N PHE A 161 -11.89 -12.42 -12.48
CA PHE A 161 -11.86 -13.69 -13.22
C PHE A 161 -12.21 -14.84 -12.30
N ILE A 162 -12.61 -15.96 -12.90
CA ILE A 162 -12.75 -17.24 -12.22
C ILE A 162 -11.52 -18.05 -12.59
N LEU A 163 -10.97 -18.75 -11.61
CA LEU A 163 -9.91 -19.73 -11.80
C LEU A 163 -10.52 -21.08 -11.44
N GLU A 164 -10.75 -21.92 -12.44
CA GLU A 164 -11.29 -23.27 -12.24
C GLU A 164 -10.23 -24.20 -11.64
N ASP A 165 -10.68 -25.33 -11.08
CA ASP A 165 -9.80 -26.40 -10.57
C ASP A 165 -9.25 -27.25 -11.71
N ASP A 166 -8.50 -26.62 -12.63
CA ASP A 166 -7.85 -27.23 -13.78
C ASP A 166 -6.35 -26.87 -13.77
N PRO A 167 -5.42 -27.86 -13.83
CA PRO A 167 -3.99 -27.59 -13.86
C PRO A 167 -3.52 -26.81 -15.12
N ASN A 168 -4.34 -26.77 -16.17
CA ASN A 168 -4.09 -25.97 -17.38
C ASN A 168 -4.65 -24.54 -17.27
N GLU A 169 -5.32 -24.21 -16.17
CA GLU A 169 -5.84 -22.87 -15.91
C GLU A 169 -5.00 -22.17 -14.85
N PHE A 170 -4.44 -21.02 -15.23
CA PHE A 170 -3.61 -20.21 -14.37
C PHE A 170 -3.60 -18.77 -14.87
N VAL A 171 -3.24 -17.86 -13.96
CA VAL A 171 -2.97 -16.46 -14.30
C VAL A 171 -1.48 -16.20 -14.17
N ILE A 172 -0.92 -15.49 -15.14
CA ILE A 172 0.45 -14.98 -15.07
C ILE A 172 0.40 -13.48 -14.87
N LEU A 173 0.92 -13.03 -13.73
CA LEU A 173 1.18 -11.63 -13.46
C LEU A 173 2.62 -11.35 -13.88
N TYR A 174 2.83 -10.38 -14.75
CA TYR A 174 4.16 -9.99 -15.20
C TYR A 174 4.24 -8.47 -15.32
N GLY A 175 5.43 -7.92 -15.17
CA GLY A 175 5.61 -6.48 -15.14
C GLY A 175 7.01 -6.04 -14.76
N ILE A 176 7.16 -4.74 -14.54
CA ILE A 176 8.39 -4.15 -14.04
C ILE A 176 8.39 -4.27 -12.50
N ASN A 177 9.48 -4.75 -11.95
CA ASN A 177 9.71 -4.74 -10.51
C ASN A 177 10.12 -3.31 -10.09
N HIS A 178 9.13 -2.51 -9.71
CA HIS A 178 9.30 -1.10 -9.35
C HIS A 178 10.28 -0.84 -8.20
N ALA A 179 10.53 -1.84 -7.34
CA ALA A 179 11.53 -1.73 -6.29
C ALA A 179 12.95 -1.86 -6.86
N VAL A 180 13.16 -2.78 -7.80
CA VAL A 180 14.47 -3.02 -8.44
C VAL A 180 14.84 -1.88 -9.40
N SER A 181 13.86 -1.30 -10.09
CA SER A 181 14.08 -0.12 -10.95
C SER A 181 14.30 1.19 -10.15
N GLY A 182 14.04 1.17 -8.84
CA GLY A 182 14.12 2.35 -7.97
C GLY A 182 12.96 3.34 -8.14
N LYS A 183 11.83 2.90 -8.70
CA LYS A 183 10.61 3.69 -8.86
C LYS A 183 9.77 3.75 -7.58
N ALA A 184 9.76 2.67 -6.80
CA ALA A 184 9.09 2.55 -5.51
C ALA A 184 10.03 1.92 -4.48
N THR A 185 9.74 2.08 -3.19
CA THR A 185 10.43 1.32 -2.14
C THR A 185 9.88 -0.09 -1.99
N TYR A 186 8.63 -0.30 -2.41
CA TYR A 186 7.88 -1.55 -2.28
C TYR A 186 6.85 -1.64 -3.40
N SER A 187 6.63 -2.86 -3.89
CA SER A 187 5.43 -3.24 -4.63
C SER A 187 5.06 -4.68 -4.29
N SER A 188 3.81 -5.05 -4.55
CA SER A 188 3.35 -6.42 -4.39
C SER A 188 2.29 -6.76 -5.42
N CYS A 189 2.19 -8.05 -5.72
CA CYS A 189 1.06 -8.62 -6.42
C CYS A 189 0.20 -9.37 -5.39
N SER A 190 -1.11 -9.31 -5.55
CA SER A 190 -2.03 -9.95 -4.62
C SER A 190 -3.28 -10.42 -5.34
N VAL A 191 -3.77 -11.58 -4.92
CA VAL A 191 -5.01 -12.20 -5.41
C VAL A 191 -6.03 -12.12 -4.29
N TYR A 192 -7.20 -11.60 -4.61
CA TYR A 192 -8.30 -11.41 -3.68
C TYR A 192 -9.54 -12.16 -4.16
N GLY A 193 -10.31 -12.71 -3.23
CA GLY A 193 -11.67 -13.14 -3.52
C GLY A 193 -12.58 -11.93 -3.71
N GLU A 194 -13.30 -11.87 -4.82
CA GLU A 194 -14.01 -10.65 -5.23
C GLU A 194 -15.11 -10.21 -4.25
N LYS A 195 -15.87 -11.15 -3.67
CA LYS A 195 -17.09 -10.83 -2.90
C LYS A 195 -16.81 -10.10 -1.58
N VAL A 196 -15.72 -10.46 -0.90
CA VAL A 196 -15.40 -9.94 0.44
C VAL A 196 -13.97 -9.43 0.55
N LEU A 197 -13.25 -9.35 -0.58
CA LEU A 197 -11.87 -8.90 -0.66
C LEU A 197 -10.96 -9.63 0.34
N ASN A 198 -11.15 -10.95 0.47
CA ASN A 198 -10.27 -11.78 1.28
C ASN A 198 -9.00 -12.14 0.49
N GLY A 199 -7.83 -11.84 1.05
CA GLY A 199 -6.57 -12.19 0.42
C GLY A 199 -6.41 -13.71 0.30
N VAL A 200 -6.17 -14.18 -0.92
CA VAL A 200 -5.91 -15.59 -1.24
C VAL A 200 -4.42 -15.87 -1.25
N GLY A 201 -3.65 -14.95 -1.85
CA GLY A 201 -2.20 -15.06 -1.94
C GLY A 201 -1.58 -13.73 -2.32
N ALA A 202 -0.34 -13.51 -1.90
CA ALA A 202 0.41 -12.31 -2.24
C ALA A 202 1.91 -12.61 -2.34
N VAL A 203 2.59 -11.83 -3.16
CA VAL A 203 4.05 -11.87 -3.30
C VAL A 203 4.58 -10.43 -3.32
N ALA A 204 5.64 -10.20 -2.55
CA ALA A 204 6.29 -8.90 -2.46
C ALA A 204 7.44 -8.77 -3.47
N SER A 205 7.77 -7.53 -3.84
CA SER A 205 8.81 -7.22 -4.81
C SER A 205 10.17 -7.90 -4.59
N PRO A 206 10.67 -8.16 -3.35
CA PRO A 206 11.92 -8.88 -3.17
C PRO A 206 11.85 -10.36 -3.59
N GLN A 207 10.68 -10.98 -3.49
CA GLN A 207 10.46 -12.38 -3.87
C GLN A 207 10.30 -12.55 -5.40
N LEU A 208 10.09 -11.45 -6.11
CA LEU A 208 9.91 -11.42 -7.56
C LEU A 208 11.22 -11.26 -8.34
N VAL A 209 12.34 -11.00 -7.66
CA VAL A 209 13.65 -10.80 -8.29
C VAL A 209 14.09 -12.07 -9.02
N GLY A 210 14.52 -11.91 -10.29
CA GLY A 210 15.03 -13.01 -11.12
C GLY A 210 13.96 -13.87 -11.78
N THR A 211 12.69 -13.74 -11.41
CA THR A 211 11.60 -14.61 -11.91
C THR A 211 11.34 -14.49 -13.42
N ALA A 212 11.73 -13.38 -14.06
CA ALA A 212 11.64 -13.20 -15.51
C ALA A 212 12.83 -13.78 -16.30
N GLU A 213 13.94 -14.13 -15.64
CA GLU A 213 15.17 -14.57 -16.32
C GLU A 213 14.98 -15.88 -17.08
N ASP A 214 14.16 -16.80 -16.54
CA ASP A 214 13.81 -18.05 -17.20
C ASP A 214 13.11 -17.83 -18.55
N TYR A 215 12.35 -16.74 -18.69
CA TYR A 215 11.64 -16.40 -19.92
C TYR A 215 12.51 -15.61 -20.90
N LEU A 216 13.47 -14.84 -20.39
CA LEU A 216 14.35 -13.97 -21.17
C LEU A 216 15.84 -14.22 -20.86
N PRO A 217 16.36 -15.43 -21.14
CA PRO A 217 17.73 -15.78 -20.79
C PRO A 217 18.73 -14.86 -21.50
N GLY A 218 19.60 -14.22 -20.73
CA GLY A 218 20.62 -13.29 -21.22
C GLY A 218 20.12 -11.91 -21.64
N HIS A 219 18.82 -11.61 -21.51
CA HIS A 219 18.30 -10.28 -21.80
C HIS A 219 18.77 -9.28 -20.73
N PRO A 220 19.43 -8.16 -21.09
CA PRO A 220 20.08 -7.27 -20.13
C PRO A 220 19.12 -6.62 -19.13
N GLU A 221 17.84 -6.52 -19.50
CA GLU A 221 16.79 -5.90 -18.70
C GLU A 221 15.90 -6.90 -17.94
N ALA A 222 16.10 -8.21 -18.09
CA ALA A 222 15.28 -9.23 -17.42
C ALA A 222 15.26 -9.08 -15.89
N LYS A 223 16.39 -8.64 -15.30
CA LYS A 223 16.53 -8.35 -13.87
C LYS A 223 15.55 -7.29 -13.34
N TYR A 224 15.04 -6.41 -14.19
CA TYR A 224 14.05 -5.39 -13.81
C TYR A 224 12.61 -5.87 -13.94
N LEU A 225 12.38 -7.05 -14.49
CA LEU A 225 11.07 -7.60 -14.75
C LEU A 225 10.75 -8.74 -13.78
N TYR A 226 9.48 -9.09 -13.69
CA TYR A 226 9.03 -10.25 -12.93
C TYR A 226 7.98 -11.05 -13.67
N VAL A 227 7.85 -12.33 -13.27
CA VAL A 227 6.76 -13.23 -13.62
C VAL A 227 6.29 -13.95 -12.36
N TRP A 228 4.99 -13.98 -12.12
CA TRP A 228 4.37 -14.74 -11.04
C TRP A 228 3.17 -15.52 -11.57
N LYS A 229 3.26 -16.85 -11.52
CA LYS A 229 2.17 -17.76 -11.89
C LYS A 229 1.30 -18.03 -10.67
N VAL A 230 -0.02 -17.95 -10.85
CA VAL A 230 -1.03 -18.30 -9.86
C VAL A 230 -1.93 -19.38 -10.46
N SER A 231 -2.03 -20.53 -9.79
CA SER A 231 -2.91 -21.66 -10.11
C SER A 231 -3.55 -22.19 -8.83
N ARG A 232 -4.63 -22.99 -8.94
CA ARG A 232 -5.24 -23.67 -7.79
C ARG A 232 -4.48 -24.92 -7.36
N SER A 233 -3.76 -25.53 -8.30
CA SER A 233 -2.93 -26.71 -8.15
C SER A 233 -1.59 -26.51 -8.87
N ASP A 234 -0.55 -27.20 -8.40
CA ASP A 234 0.82 -27.12 -8.95
C ASP A 234 0.94 -27.74 -10.35
#